data_AF-A0A1G8IZB3-F1
#
_entry.id   AF-A0A1G8IZB3-F1
#
_cell.length_a   1.000
_cell.length_b   1.000
_cell.length_c   1.000
_cell.angle_alpha   90.00
_cell.angle_beta   90.00
_cell.angle_gamma   90.00
#
_symmetry.space_group_name_H-M   'P 1'
#
loop_
_entity.id
_entity.type
_entity.pdbx_description
1 polymer ?
#
loop_
_entity_poly.entity_id
_entity_poly.type
_entity_poly.pdbx_seq_one_letter_code
_entity_poly.pdbx_strand_id
1 'polypeptide(L)'
;MSDIYSFYANGYCLGHLVPDGSLLEADPSQEIRSGHLVAVVLKKGGPFKGFSESLDGSGLLGVTKIFMGTAETKAGEHVYLLGQLDPPTVVTAPVKYLEAMHLVIGGREPPWVSEEITDEDDADLSASLDLLSPFLRGGVVQPIGSDWRPPQ
;
A
#
# COMPACT_ATOMS: atom_id res chain seq x y z
N MET A 1 -3.44 11.36 -20.45
CA MET A 1 -4.53 11.37 -19.45
C MET A 1 -4.11 10.37 -18.39
N SER A 2 -4.10 10.71 -17.10
CA SER A 2 -3.91 9.67 -16.08
C SER A 2 -5.23 8.92 -15.99
N ASP A 3 -5.22 7.64 -16.40
CA ASP A 3 -6.39 6.79 -16.23
C ASP A 3 -6.36 6.29 -14.79
N ILE A 4 -6.82 7.16 -13.89
CA ILE A 4 -7.11 6.81 -12.51
C ILE A 4 -8.00 5.57 -12.51
N TYR A 5 -7.66 4.59 -11.69
CA TYR A 5 -8.44 3.37 -11.54
C TYR A 5 -8.87 3.19 -10.10
N SER A 6 -9.96 2.45 -9.91
CA SER A 6 -10.47 2.12 -8.59
C SER A 6 -10.29 0.64 -8.29
N PHE A 7 -10.10 0.32 -7.01
CA PHE A 7 -10.00 -1.05 -6.51
C PHE A 7 -10.51 -1.12 -5.08
N TYR A 8 -10.93 -2.30 -4.63
CA TYR A 8 -11.34 -2.49 -3.25
C TYR A 8 -10.11 -2.83 -2.38
N ALA A 9 -9.95 -2.14 -1.27
CA ALA A 9 -9.02 -2.54 -0.22
C ALA A 9 -9.53 -3.82 0.43
N ASN A 10 -8.60 -4.71 0.79
CA ASN A 10 -8.94 -5.92 1.52
C ASN A 10 -7.93 -6.22 2.63
N GLY A 11 -8.46 -6.74 3.71
CA GLY A 11 -7.75 -7.01 4.93
C GLY A 11 -7.69 -5.79 5.86
N TYR A 12 -7.13 -6.03 7.03
CA TYR A 12 -7.15 -5.09 8.15
C TYR A 12 -5.79 -4.43 8.38
N CYS A 13 -4.84 -4.58 7.46
CA CYS A 13 -3.44 -4.18 7.68
C CYS A 13 -3.24 -2.69 7.95
N LEU A 14 -4.20 -1.83 7.62
CA LEU A 14 -4.15 -0.39 7.85
C LEU A 14 -5.16 0.05 8.93
N GLY A 15 -5.78 -0.89 9.65
CA GLY A 15 -6.79 -0.59 10.67
C GLY A 15 -7.94 0.26 10.12
N HIS A 16 -8.45 1.18 10.93
CA HIS A 16 -9.51 2.11 10.53
C HIS A 16 -9.04 3.20 9.55
N LEU A 17 -7.72 3.38 9.33
CA LEU A 17 -7.23 4.35 8.33
C LEU A 17 -7.68 3.97 6.91
N VAL A 18 -7.72 2.66 6.62
CA VAL A 18 -8.29 2.11 5.40
C VAL A 18 -9.10 0.88 5.78
N PRO A 19 -10.40 1.04 6.09
CA PRO A 19 -11.26 -0.07 6.45
C PRO A 19 -11.34 -1.12 5.34
N ASP A 20 -11.50 -2.39 5.74
CA ASP A 20 -11.71 -3.50 4.81
C ASP A 20 -12.94 -3.25 3.92
N GLY A 21 -12.77 -3.40 2.61
CA GLY A 21 -13.81 -3.13 1.62
C GLY A 21 -13.92 -1.67 1.17
N SER A 22 -13.03 -0.77 1.61
CA SER A 22 -12.96 0.60 1.08
C SER A 22 -12.69 0.60 -0.43
N LEU A 23 -13.42 1.42 -1.18
CA LEU A 23 -13.12 1.65 -2.60
C LEU A 23 -12.06 2.74 -2.70
N LEU A 24 -10.86 2.40 -3.15
CA LEU A 24 -9.73 3.32 -3.29
C LEU A 24 -9.52 3.74 -4.75
N GLU A 25 -8.97 4.93 -4.94
CA GLU A 25 -8.61 5.48 -6.25
C GLU A 25 -7.09 5.66 -6.32
N ALA A 26 -6.45 5.12 -7.36
CA ALA A 26 -5.02 5.23 -7.57
C ALA A 26 -4.68 5.95 -8.88
N ASP A 27 -3.67 6.83 -8.83
CA ASP A 27 -3.14 7.54 -9.99
C ASP A 27 -1.75 6.98 -10.37
N PRO A 28 -1.63 6.34 -11.55
CA PRO A 28 -0.38 5.74 -12.01
C PRO A 28 0.64 6.75 -12.57
N SER A 29 0.33 8.04 -12.55
CA SER A 29 1.20 9.12 -13.05
C SER A 29 1.79 10.00 -11.96
N GLN A 30 1.30 9.89 -10.72
CA GLN A 30 1.70 10.77 -9.62
C GLN A 30 2.97 10.27 -8.94
N GLU A 31 3.79 11.23 -8.51
CA GLU A 31 4.95 10.95 -7.66
C GLU A 31 4.52 10.44 -6.28
N ILE A 32 5.31 9.54 -5.72
CA ILE A 32 5.08 8.94 -4.40
C ILE A 32 6.10 9.52 -3.41
N ARG A 33 5.63 9.92 -2.23
CA ARG A 33 6.44 10.50 -1.14
C ARG A 33 6.21 9.73 0.14
N SER A 34 7.17 9.78 1.07
CA SER A 34 7.02 9.13 2.39
C SER A 34 5.76 9.59 3.11
N GLY A 35 5.03 8.64 3.69
CA GLY A 35 3.73 8.83 4.32
C GLY A 35 2.54 8.64 3.37
N HIS A 36 2.75 8.61 2.05
CA HIS A 36 1.65 8.37 1.10
C HIS A 36 1.13 6.94 1.19
N LEU A 37 -0.18 6.78 1.03
CA LEU A 37 -0.78 5.47 0.75
C LEU A 37 -0.49 5.07 -0.69
N VAL A 38 -0.11 3.82 -0.91
CA VAL A 38 0.21 3.29 -2.23
C VAL A 38 -0.48 1.96 -2.48
N ALA A 39 -0.94 1.79 -3.72
CA ALA A 39 -1.38 0.50 -4.25
C ALA A 39 -0.15 -0.23 -4.79
N VAL A 40 0.17 -1.40 -4.23
CA VAL A 40 1.37 -2.18 -4.58
C VAL A 40 0.95 -3.47 -5.26
N VAL A 41 1.33 -3.66 -6.51
CA VAL A 41 1.03 -4.86 -7.29
C VAL A 41 2.27 -5.75 -7.34
N LEU A 42 2.13 -6.98 -6.86
CA LEU A 42 3.21 -7.96 -6.87
C LEU A 42 3.18 -8.75 -8.17
N LYS A 43 4.36 -9.15 -8.66
CA LYS A 43 4.46 -10.07 -9.78
C LYS A 43 3.84 -11.42 -9.43
N LYS A 44 3.18 -12.06 -10.41
CA LYS A 44 2.57 -13.39 -10.25
C LYS A 44 3.58 -14.52 -9.96
N GLY A 45 4.88 -14.27 -10.16
CA GLY A 45 5.96 -15.22 -9.89
C GLY A 45 6.94 -14.72 -8.83
N GLY A 46 7.77 -15.64 -8.33
CA GLY A 46 8.84 -15.33 -7.37
C GLY A 46 8.44 -15.54 -5.91
N PRO A 47 9.18 -14.96 -4.95
CA PRO A 47 9.03 -15.23 -3.52
C PRO A 47 7.65 -14.86 -2.95
N PHE A 48 6.96 -13.90 -3.58
CA PHE A 48 5.63 -13.45 -3.14
C PHE A 48 4.47 -14.22 -3.78
N LYS A 49 4.74 -15.30 -4.53
CA LYS A 49 3.70 -16.05 -5.24
C LYS A 49 2.54 -16.49 -4.32
N GLY A 50 2.84 -17.06 -3.16
CA GLY A 50 1.79 -17.51 -2.24
C GLY A 50 0.93 -16.35 -1.73
N PHE A 51 1.52 -15.16 -1.61
CA PHE A 51 0.80 -13.95 -1.21
C PHE A 51 -0.04 -13.41 -2.36
N SER A 52 0.51 -13.32 -3.59
CA SER A 52 -0.27 -12.87 -4.75
C SER A 52 -1.42 -13.82 -5.09
N GLU A 53 -1.24 -15.14 -4.95
CA GLU A 53 -2.32 -16.13 -5.14
C GLU A 53 -3.44 -16.01 -4.08
N SER A 54 -3.10 -15.62 -2.84
CA SER A 54 -4.12 -15.39 -1.80
C SER A 54 -5.01 -14.17 -2.09
N LEU A 55 -4.55 -13.25 -2.93
CA LEU A 55 -5.28 -12.04 -3.33
C LEU A 55 -6.06 -12.21 -4.65
N ASP A 56 -5.62 -13.13 -5.52
CA ASP A 56 -6.20 -13.38 -6.85
C ASP A 56 -7.65 -13.93 -6.78
N GLY A 57 -8.04 -14.57 -5.66
CA GLY A 57 -9.38 -15.12 -5.45
C GLY A 57 -10.51 -14.08 -5.39
N SER A 58 -10.19 -12.81 -5.19
CA SER A 58 -11.15 -11.69 -5.08
C SER A 58 -10.98 -10.63 -6.18
N GLY A 59 -10.17 -10.90 -7.21
CA GLY A 59 -9.83 -9.90 -8.23
C GLY A 59 -8.96 -8.76 -7.72
N LEU A 60 -8.37 -8.93 -6.52
CA LEU A 60 -7.63 -7.90 -5.82
C LEU A 60 -6.16 -7.99 -6.18
N LEU A 61 -5.76 -7.27 -7.21
CA LEU A 61 -4.36 -7.26 -7.62
C LEU A 61 -3.66 -6.05 -7.02
N GLY A 62 -3.48 -6.08 -5.70
CA GLY A 62 -2.60 -5.15 -4.99
C GLY A 62 -2.82 -5.11 -3.47
N VAL A 63 -1.79 -4.69 -2.74
CA VAL A 63 -1.90 -4.35 -1.32
C VAL A 63 -1.76 -2.86 -1.10
N THR A 64 -2.63 -2.31 -0.27
CA THR A 64 -2.49 -0.92 0.20
C THR A 64 -1.49 -0.88 1.34
N LYS A 65 -0.47 -0.04 1.21
CA LYS A 65 0.57 0.17 2.22
C LYS A 65 0.93 1.64 2.34
N ILE A 66 1.61 2.01 3.44
CA ILE A 66 2.20 3.33 3.61
C ILE A 66 3.61 3.30 2.99
N PHE A 67 3.89 4.17 2.04
CA PHE A 67 5.25 4.31 1.52
C PHE A 67 6.14 4.97 2.56
N MET A 68 7.22 4.31 2.98
CA MET A 68 8.11 4.82 4.03
C MET A 68 9.42 5.39 3.47
N GLY A 69 9.79 4.99 2.25
CA GLY A 69 10.97 5.46 1.54
C GLY A 69 11.67 4.32 0.79
N THR A 70 12.93 4.55 0.45
CA THR A 70 13.78 3.58 -0.25
C THR A 70 15.00 3.21 0.59
N ALA A 71 15.52 2.02 0.39
CA ALA A 71 16.85 1.62 0.85
C ALA A 71 17.60 0.90 -0.25
N GLU A 72 18.92 0.78 -0.08
CA GLU A 72 19.78 -0.01 -0.92
C GLU A 72 20.44 -1.09 -0.05
N THR A 73 20.41 -2.34 -0.50
CA THR A 73 21.10 -3.42 0.22
C THR A 73 22.61 -3.30 0.03
N LYS A 74 23.39 -4.02 0.84
CA LYS A 74 24.85 -4.11 0.65
C LYS A 74 25.27 -4.64 -0.73
N ALA A 75 24.38 -5.37 -1.41
CA ALA A 75 24.62 -5.89 -2.75
C ALA A 75 24.20 -4.92 -3.87
N GLY A 76 23.76 -3.70 -3.54
CA GLY A 76 23.29 -2.70 -4.50
C GLY A 76 21.84 -2.88 -4.94
N GLU A 77 21.07 -3.74 -4.26
CA GLU A 77 19.65 -3.94 -4.62
C GLU A 77 18.79 -2.82 -4.04
N HIS A 78 18.08 -2.10 -4.90
CA HIS A 78 17.06 -1.14 -4.49
C HIS A 78 15.83 -1.84 -3.93
N VAL A 79 15.38 -1.40 -2.75
CA VAL A 79 14.18 -1.89 -2.09
C VAL A 79 13.30 -0.73 -1.65
N TYR A 80 12.00 -0.93 -1.72
CA TYR A 80 11.02 -0.03 -1.12
C TYR A 80 10.72 -0.48 0.31
N LEU A 81 10.54 0.50 1.20
CA LEU A 81 10.08 0.29 2.57
C LEU A 81 8.60 0.62 2.62
N LEU A 82 7.79 -0.36 3.02
CA LEU A 82 6.33 -0.28 3.04
C LEU A 82 5.82 -0.55 4.45
N GLY A 83 5.06 0.38 5.02
CA GLY A 83 4.47 0.28 6.34
C GLY A 83 3.06 -0.29 6.31
N GLN A 84 2.71 -0.95 7.40
CA GLN A 84 1.34 -1.30 7.76
C GLN A 84 1.14 -1.02 9.25
N LEU A 85 -0.11 -0.85 9.67
CA LEU A 85 -0.47 -0.38 11.02
C LEU A 85 -0.96 -1.51 11.93
N ASP A 86 -1.53 -2.59 11.39
CA ASP A 86 -2.03 -3.70 12.20
C ASP A 86 -1.54 -5.08 11.69
N PRO A 87 -0.58 -5.72 12.40
CA PRO A 87 0.28 -5.13 13.43
C PRO A 87 1.29 -4.15 12.79
N PRO A 88 1.83 -3.16 13.54
CA PRO A 88 2.82 -2.21 13.03
C PRO A 88 4.05 -2.95 12.48
N THR A 89 4.25 -2.89 11.16
CA THR A 89 5.31 -3.65 10.48
C THR A 89 5.87 -2.88 9.30
N VAL A 90 7.19 -2.97 9.12
CA VAL A 90 7.88 -2.51 7.91
C VAL A 90 8.23 -3.71 7.04
N VAL A 91 7.69 -3.72 5.82
CA VAL A 91 7.95 -4.72 4.79
C VAL A 91 8.94 -4.16 3.78
N THR A 92 9.97 -4.93 3.46
CA THR A 92 10.89 -4.61 2.37
C THR A 92 10.40 -5.25 1.07
N ALA A 93 10.26 -4.45 0.03
CA ALA A 93 9.82 -4.89 -1.29
C ALA A 93 10.90 -4.59 -2.34
N PRO A 94 11.69 -5.59 -2.76
CA PRO A 94 12.64 -5.41 -3.85
C PRO A 94 11.94 -5.05 -5.15
N VAL A 95 12.44 -4.03 -5.85
CA VAL A 95 11.80 -3.47 -7.06
C VAL A 95 11.53 -4.55 -8.11
N LYS A 96 12.43 -5.52 -8.25
CA LYS A 96 12.32 -6.60 -9.24
C LYS A 96 11.07 -7.47 -9.09
N TYR A 97 10.45 -7.51 -7.91
CA TYR A 97 9.25 -8.29 -7.61
C TYR A 97 7.95 -7.48 -7.64
N LEU A 98 8.04 -6.16 -7.88
CA LEU A 98 6.87 -5.31 -8.07
C LEU A 98 6.51 -5.24 -9.55
N GLU A 99 5.24 -5.43 -9.86
CA GLU A 99 4.67 -5.19 -11.18
C GLU A 99 4.30 -3.72 -11.33
N ALA A 100 3.67 -3.15 -10.28
CA ALA A 100 3.29 -1.75 -10.25
C ALA A 100 3.27 -1.19 -8.82
N MET A 101 3.41 0.14 -8.70
CA MET A 101 3.26 0.87 -7.44
C MET A 101 2.77 2.27 -7.75
N HIS A 102 1.56 2.59 -7.29
CA HIS A 102 0.85 3.83 -7.63
C HIS A 102 0.35 4.56 -6.38
N LEU A 103 0.27 5.88 -6.45
CA LEU A 103 -0.25 6.70 -5.38
C LEU A 103 -1.77 6.48 -5.23
N VAL A 104 -2.24 6.20 -4.01
CA VAL A 104 -3.65 6.29 -3.68
C VAL A 104 -3.98 7.76 -3.43
N ILE A 105 -4.87 8.32 -4.25
CA ILE A 105 -5.22 9.74 -4.26
C ILE A 105 -6.56 10.04 -3.59
N GLY A 106 -7.33 9.01 -3.30
CA GLY A 106 -8.65 9.13 -2.68
C GLY A 106 -9.26 7.77 -2.38
N GLY A 107 -10.43 7.79 -1.76
CA GLY A 107 -11.19 6.60 -1.48
C GLY A 107 -12.55 6.91 -0.86
N ARG A 108 -13.36 5.86 -0.76
CA ARG A 108 -14.66 5.87 -0.09
C ARG A 108 -14.73 4.66 0.82
N GLU A 109 -15.08 4.91 2.07
CA GLU A 109 -15.38 3.85 3.03
C GLU A 109 -16.62 3.06 2.58
N PRO A 110 -16.70 1.78 2.95
CA PRO A 110 -17.86 0.98 2.61
C PRO A 110 -19.07 1.31 3.50
N PRO A 111 -20.30 1.14 3.02
CA PRO A 111 -21.51 1.63 3.68
C PRO A 111 -21.86 0.91 5.00
N TRP A 112 -21.20 -0.21 5.30
CA TRP A 112 -21.38 -0.96 6.54
C TRP A 112 -20.41 -0.52 7.66
N VAL A 113 -19.41 0.30 7.36
CA VAL A 113 -18.60 0.98 8.37
C VAL A 113 -19.45 2.14 8.87
N SER A 114 -20.20 1.89 9.95
CA SER A 114 -21.08 2.86 10.59
C SER A 114 -20.63 3.23 12.00
N GLU A 115 -19.51 2.69 12.44
CA GLU A 115 -18.97 2.94 13.78
C GLU A 115 -18.22 4.26 13.77
N GLU A 116 -18.52 5.13 14.75
CA GLU A 116 -17.74 6.33 14.99
C GLU A 116 -16.31 5.90 15.38
N ILE A 117 -15.31 6.47 14.70
CA ILE A 117 -13.90 6.32 15.11
C ILE A 117 -13.79 6.81 16.54
N THR A 118 -13.31 5.94 17.43
CA THR A 118 -13.22 6.22 18.86
C THR A 118 -11.89 6.89 19.22
N ASP A 119 -11.81 7.49 20.41
CA ASP A 119 -10.53 7.99 20.94
C ASP A 119 -9.49 6.86 21.10
N GLU A 120 -9.93 5.62 21.30
CA GLU A 120 -9.06 4.43 21.38
C GLU A 120 -8.48 4.08 20.01
N ASP A 121 -9.29 4.13 18.94
CA ASP A 121 -8.83 3.97 17.57
C ASP A 121 -7.73 4.99 17.23
N ASP A 122 -7.96 6.26 17.50
CA ASP A 122 -6.98 7.33 17.24
C ASP A 122 -5.67 7.11 18.04
N ALA A 123 -5.78 6.64 19.29
CA ALA A 123 -4.63 6.32 20.12
C ALA A 123 -3.82 5.15 19.54
N ASP A 124 -4.48 4.09 19.07
CA ASP A 124 -3.86 2.92 18.45
C ASP A 124 -3.18 3.27 17.12
N LEU A 125 -3.81 4.11 16.30
CA LEU A 125 -3.20 4.64 15.07
C LEU A 125 -1.94 5.44 15.41
N SER A 126 -2.03 6.36 16.38
CA SER A 126 -0.90 7.18 16.80
C SER A 126 0.25 6.32 17.32
N ALA A 127 -0.03 5.30 18.15
CA ALA A 127 0.97 4.38 18.66
C ALA A 127 1.64 3.58 17.53
N SER A 128 0.85 3.12 16.55
CA SER A 128 1.34 2.39 15.38
C SER A 128 2.25 3.27 14.52
N LEU A 129 1.87 4.52 14.27
CA LEU A 129 2.68 5.48 13.53
C LEU A 129 3.98 5.83 14.27
N ASP A 130 3.94 5.96 15.60
CA ASP A 130 5.14 6.19 16.41
C ASP A 130 6.14 5.03 16.27
N LEU A 131 5.66 3.78 16.32
CA LEU A 131 6.49 2.58 16.12
C LEU A 131 7.10 2.50 14.71
N LEU A 132 6.40 3.00 13.70
CA LEU A 132 6.89 3.06 12.31
C LEU A 132 7.84 4.24 12.08
N SER A 133 7.74 5.31 12.86
CA SER A 133 8.47 6.57 12.64
C SER A 133 9.99 6.43 12.49
N PRO A 134 10.70 5.53 13.22
CA PRO A 134 12.16 5.40 13.09
C PRO A 134 12.60 4.84 11.72
N PHE A 135 11.67 4.26 10.95
CA PHE A 135 11.93 3.64 9.67
C PHE A 135 11.56 4.53 8.48
N LEU A 136 11.03 5.74 8.71
CA LEU A 136 10.81 6.72 7.66
C LEU A 136 12.15 7.17 7.08
N ARG A 137 12.35 6.94 5.79
CA ARG A 137 13.60 7.29 5.08
C ARG A 137 13.47 8.50 4.16
N GLY A 138 12.26 9.05 4.02
CA GLY A 138 12.00 10.14 3.09
C GLY A 138 12.15 9.71 1.63
N GLY A 139 12.16 10.71 0.75
CA GLY A 139 12.39 10.53 -0.68
C GLY A 139 11.13 10.72 -1.53
N VAL A 140 11.37 10.88 -2.83
CA VAL A 140 10.35 10.97 -3.87
C VAL A 140 10.68 9.93 -4.92
N VAL A 141 9.70 9.13 -5.31
CA VAL A 141 9.88 8.09 -6.32
C VAL A 141 8.80 8.21 -7.39
N GLN A 142 9.19 7.86 -8.62
CA GLN A 142 8.25 7.76 -9.74
C GLN A 142 7.41 6.49 -9.59
N PRO A 143 6.18 6.47 -10.13
CA PRO A 143 5.34 5.27 -10.14
C PRO A 143 6.03 4.13 -10.90
N ILE A 144 5.78 2.90 -10.47
CA ILE A 144 6.23 1.69 -11.18
C ILE A 144 5.06 1.18 -11.99
N GLY A 145 5.31 0.79 -13.25
CA GLY A 145 4.30 0.17 -14.09
C GLY A 145 3.15 1.13 -14.41
N SER A 146 3.46 2.36 -14.85
CA SER A 146 2.46 3.41 -15.15
C SER A 146 1.36 2.99 -16.13
N ASP A 147 1.65 2.00 -16.98
CA ASP A 147 0.72 1.45 -17.97
C ASP A 147 -0.10 0.27 -17.42
N TRP A 148 0.22 -0.21 -16.21
CA TRP A 148 -0.48 -1.30 -15.55
C TRP A 148 -1.89 -0.89 -15.16
N ARG A 149 -2.85 -1.78 -15.38
CA ARG A 149 -4.25 -1.62 -14.99
C ARG A 149 -4.77 -2.90 -14.37
N PRO A 150 -5.75 -2.81 -13.44
CA PRO A 150 -6.43 -4.01 -12.96
C PRO A 150 -7.11 -4.73 -14.13
N PRO A 151 -7.10 -6.07 -14.16
CA PRO A 151 -7.83 -6.85 -15.15
C PRO A 151 -9.35 -6.61 -15.01
N GLN A 152 -10.05 -6.67 -16.14
CA GLN A 152 -11.51 -6.56 -16.21
C GLN A 152 -12.21 -7.87 -15.83
#